data_AF-A0A2D7REV6-F1
#
_entry.id   AF-A0A2D7REV6-F1
#
_cell.length_a   1.000
_cell.length_b   1.000
_cell.length_c   1.000
_cell.angle_alpha   90.00
_cell.angle_beta   90.00
_cell.angle_gamma   90.00
#
_symmetry.space_group_name_H-M   'P 1'
#
loop_
_entity.id
_entity.type
_entity.pdbx_description
1 polymer ?
#
loop_
_entity_poly.entity_id
_entity_poly.type
_entity_poly.pdbx_seq_one_letter_code
_entity_poly.pdbx_strand_id
1 'polypeptide(L)'
;MYAFKWKRKLGILNLEERVIPQSLIYSNDLNKDMDRTFPTNKFFTPEIKLKIKNILLNYIEVNSAMDYFQGLCYITYTLYYVFSKDKNTAEMNTFYALHKIIAPIRPCIPLDEDDIGPPSFISNLSKVIILKISEEKIDLAEKLNELDIVKIFVVQGMPALFANWYDLDSVIHLWDYIIDTTAVKMFDNVIEFFTAYFLSYEKIIMNFQLEKILQLLQSRTNLGKILQQLKYKKYYKNI
;
A
#
# COMPACT_ATOMS: atom_id res chain seq x y z
N MET A 1 12.17 14.97 -5.54
CA MET A 1 12.79 13.80 -6.22
C MET A 1 11.82 12.63 -6.39
N TYR A 2 11.06 12.21 -5.36
CA TYR A 2 10.09 11.11 -5.48
C TYR A 2 9.03 11.31 -6.56
N ALA A 3 8.41 12.50 -6.63
CA ALA A 3 7.35 12.81 -7.58
C ALA A 3 7.73 12.50 -9.04
N PHE A 4 8.82 13.08 -9.55
CA PHE A 4 9.34 12.78 -10.88
C PHE A 4 9.61 11.28 -11.10
N LYS A 5 10.28 10.63 -10.14
CA LYS A 5 10.62 9.20 -10.22
C LYS A 5 9.36 8.31 -10.29
N TRP A 6 8.36 8.60 -9.47
CA TRP A 6 7.11 7.85 -9.42
C TRP A 6 6.29 8.09 -10.68
N LYS A 7 6.17 9.34 -11.16
CA LYS A 7 5.51 9.65 -12.43
C LYS A 7 6.12 8.88 -13.59
N ARG A 8 7.45 8.81 -13.66
CA ARG A 8 8.17 8.03 -14.67
C ARG A 8 7.85 6.54 -14.58
N LYS A 9 7.91 5.95 -13.39
CA LYS A 9 7.62 4.52 -13.18
C LYS A 9 6.17 4.19 -13.51
N LEU A 10 5.22 5.03 -13.09
CA LEU A 10 3.80 4.83 -13.32
C LEU A 10 3.35 5.16 -14.76
N GLY A 11 4.26 5.71 -15.59
CA GLY A 11 3.96 6.06 -16.98
C GLY A 11 3.01 7.25 -17.12
N ILE A 12 3.04 8.20 -16.19
CA ILE A 12 2.17 9.39 -16.15
C ILE A 12 2.97 10.69 -16.33
N LEU A 13 4.08 10.61 -17.07
CA LEU A 13 4.82 11.81 -17.47
C LEU A 13 4.02 12.57 -18.53
N ASN A 14 4.13 13.91 -18.51
CA ASN A 14 3.51 14.83 -19.47
C ASN A 14 1.98 14.94 -19.41
N LEU A 15 1.38 14.73 -18.23
CA LEU A 15 -0.02 15.10 -18.02
C LEU A 15 -0.17 16.62 -18.12
N GLU A 16 -1.13 17.07 -18.93
CA GLU A 16 -1.52 18.48 -19.00
C GLU A 16 -2.18 18.92 -17.68
N GLU A 17 -1.96 20.17 -17.31
CA GLU A 17 -2.69 20.79 -16.21
C GLU A 17 -4.16 20.89 -16.58
N ARG A 18 -5.00 20.15 -15.85
CA ARG A 18 -6.45 20.16 -15.98
C ARG A 18 -7.08 20.12 -14.59
N VAL A 19 -8.20 20.80 -14.45
CA VAL A 19 -9.01 20.76 -13.24
C VAL A 19 -9.88 19.52 -13.30
N ILE A 20 -9.83 18.69 -12.25
CA ILE A 20 -10.76 17.58 -12.10
C ILE A 20 -12.13 18.20 -11.77
N PRO A 21 -13.20 17.88 -12.53
CA PRO A 21 -14.52 18.45 -12.27
C PRO A 21 -14.99 18.09 -10.86
N GLN A 22 -15.87 18.92 -10.29
CA GLN A 22 -16.49 18.61 -9.01
C GLN A 22 -17.37 17.36 -9.18
N SER A 23 -17.08 16.29 -8.44
CA SER A 23 -17.90 15.08 -8.50
C SER A 23 -19.30 15.34 -7.92
N LEU A 24 -20.29 14.67 -8.51
CA LEU A 24 -21.70 14.75 -8.13
C LEU A 24 -22.10 13.68 -7.10
N ILE A 25 -21.23 12.70 -6.86
CA ILE A 25 -21.50 11.62 -5.90
C ILE A 25 -21.03 12.00 -4.49
N TYR A 26 -21.60 11.33 -3.49
CA TYR A 26 -21.31 11.59 -2.09
C TYR A 26 -21.11 10.29 -1.31
N SER A 27 -20.15 10.28 -0.38
CA SER A 27 -19.90 9.15 0.53
C SER A 27 -19.76 9.65 1.96
N ASN A 28 -20.58 9.11 2.88
CA ASN A 28 -20.52 9.42 4.30
C ASN A 28 -19.27 8.81 4.96
N ASP A 29 -18.89 7.60 4.56
CA ASP A 29 -17.73 6.89 5.12
C ASP A 29 -16.41 7.57 4.75
N LEU A 30 -16.34 8.16 3.56
CA LEU A 30 -15.20 8.94 3.11
C LEU A 30 -14.88 10.11 4.07
N ASN A 31 -15.88 10.87 4.54
CA ASN A 31 -15.61 12.02 5.42
C ASN A 31 -14.96 11.60 6.74
N LYS A 32 -15.45 10.52 7.36
CA LYS A 32 -14.88 9.97 8.60
C LYS A 32 -13.42 9.54 8.38
N ASP A 33 -13.14 8.95 7.22
CA ASP A 33 -11.82 8.43 6.88
C ASP A 33 -10.81 9.52 6.59
N MET A 34 -11.25 10.61 5.96
CA MET A 34 -10.43 11.79 5.71
C MET A 34 -9.97 12.49 6.99
N ASP A 35 -10.76 12.43 8.07
CA ASP A 35 -10.39 13.03 9.34
C ASP A 35 -9.37 12.18 10.11
N ARG A 36 -9.43 10.85 9.98
CA ARG A 36 -8.48 9.91 10.62
C ARG A 36 -7.21 9.64 9.81
N THR A 37 -7.13 10.05 8.56
CA THR A 37 -5.96 9.79 7.69
C THR A 37 -4.90 10.87 7.87
N PHE A 38 -3.73 10.49 8.38
CA PHE A 38 -2.60 11.38 8.72
C PHE A 38 -3.01 12.66 9.49
N PRO A 39 -3.76 12.54 10.60
CA PRO A 39 -4.48 13.66 11.23
C PRO A 39 -3.54 14.74 11.80
N THR A 40 -2.31 14.38 12.15
CA THR A 40 -1.32 15.29 12.72
C THR A 40 -0.46 16.00 11.68
N ASN A 41 -0.58 15.64 10.40
CA ASN A 41 0.25 16.21 9.35
C ASN A 41 -0.33 17.55 8.87
N LYS A 42 0.39 18.63 9.16
CA LYS A 42 0.00 20.02 8.88
C LYS A 42 -0.13 20.34 7.39
N PHE A 43 0.41 19.52 6.50
CA PHE A 43 0.24 19.69 5.06
C PHE A 43 -1.24 19.56 4.65
N PHE A 44 -2.01 18.66 5.28
CA PHE A 44 -3.39 18.40 4.88
C PHE A 44 -4.37 19.43 5.48
N THR A 45 -4.33 20.64 4.95
CA THR A 45 -5.30 21.71 5.27
C THR A 45 -6.71 21.35 4.79
N PRO A 46 -7.76 21.99 5.29
CA PRO A 46 -9.13 21.76 4.81
C PRO A 46 -9.29 21.91 3.30
N GLU A 47 -8.61 22.89 2.68
CA GLU A 47 -8.63 23.09 1.22
C GLU A 47 -8.01 21.91 0.47
N ILE A 48 -6.86 21.41 0.93
CA ILE A 48 -6.20 20.23 0.35
C ILE A 48 -7.06 18.99 0.53
N LYS A 49 -7.70 18.83 1.69
CA LYS A 49 -8.64 17.74 1.94
C LYS A 49 -9.81 17.78 0.95
N LEU A 50 -10.37 18.95 0.64
CA LEU A 50 -11.44 19.07 -0.38
C LEU A 50 -10.97 18.63 -1.77
N LYS A 51 -9.73 18.97 -2.17
CA LYS A 51 -9.14 18.50 -3.44
C LYS A 51 -8.98 16.98 -3.45
N ILE A 52 -8.45 16.40 -2.36
CA ILE A 52 -8.33 14.94 -2.21
C ILE A 52 -9.69 14.24 -2.25
N LYS A 53 -10.70 14.81 -1.58
CA LYS A 53 -12.08 14.32 -1.64
C LYS A 53 -12.59 14.28 -3.07
N ASN A 54 -12.39 15.37 -3.82
CA ASN A 54 -12.83 15.45 -5.20
C ASN A 54 -12.16 14.38 -6.08
N ILE A 55 -10.86 14.15 -5.90
CA ILE A 55 -10.12 13.07 -6.59
C ILE A 55 -10.73 11.70 -6.28
N LEU A 56 -10.97 11.41 -4.99
CA LEU A 56 -11.52 10.13 -4.53
C LEU A 56 -12.91 9.86 -5.13
N LEU A 57 -13.80 10.85 -5.08
CA LEU A 57 -15.15 10.74 -5.60
C LEU A 57 -15.14 10.54 -7.13
N ASN A 58 -14.37 11.34 -7.87
CA ASN A 58 -14.22 11.14 -9.32
C ASN A 58 -13.63 9.76 -9.65
N TYR A 59 -12.69 9.26 -8.84
CA TYR A 59 -12.10 7.94 -9.07
C TYR A 59 -13.13 6.83 -8.90
N ILE A 60 -13.97 6.89 -7.85
CA ILE A 60 -15.04 5.90 -7.64
C ILE A 60 -16.09 6.00 -8.75
N GLU A 61 -16.48 7.22 -9.14
CA GLU A 61 -17.44 7.47 -10.21
C GLU A 61 -16.99 6.87 -11.55
N VAL A 62 -15.71 7.05 -11.91
CA VAL A 62 -15.12 6.47 -13.11
C VAL A 62 -14.93 4.95 -13.00
N ASN A 63 -14.73 4.41 -11.80
CA ASN A 63 -14.51 2.99 -11.55
C ASN A 63 -15.68 2.37 -10.77
N SER A 64 -16.91 2.53 -11.27
CA SER A 64 -18.16 2.13 -10.59
C SER A 64 -18.28 0.64 -10.22
N ALA A 65 -17.37 -0.21 -10.73
CA ALA A 65 -17.26 -1.61 -10.32
C ALA A 65 -16.49 -1.79 -8.99
N MET A 66 -16.11 -0.72 -8.32
CA MET A 66 -15.41 -0.77 -7.05
C MET A 66 -15.90 0.35 -6.14
N ASP A 67 -16.46 -0.04 -5.00
CA ASP A 67 -16.88 0.91 -3.98
C ASP A 67 -15.70 1.53 -3.23
N TYR A 68 -15.99 2.59 -2.48
CA TYR A 68 -15.04 3.19 -1.56
C TYR A 68 -14.60 2.20 -0.48
N PHE A 69 -13.30 2.12 -0.22
CA PHE A 69 -12.72 1.41 0.92
C PHE A 69 -11.70 2.30 1.64
N GLN A 70 -11.57 2.12 2.96
CA GLN A 70 -10.71 2.96 3.80
C GLN A 70 -9.26 3.09 3.30
N GLY A 71 -8.70 2.00 2.77
CA GLY A 71 -7.34 1.99 2.23
C GLY A 71 -7.12 2.99 1.09
N LEU A 72 -8.17 3.28 0.31
CA LEU A 72 -8.12 4.23 -0.81
C LEU A 72 -7.79 5.65 -0.33
N CYS A 73 -8.26 6.02 0.87
CA CYS A 73 -7.97 7.31 1.48
C CYS A 73 -6.47 7.47 1.75
N TYR A 74 -5.86 6.50 2.45
CA TYR A 74 -4.42 6.50 2.74
C TYR A 74 -3.56 6.54 1.47
N ILE A 75 -3.96 5.79 0.45
CA ILE A 75 -3.26 5.77 -0.84
C ILE A 75 -3.30 7.16 -1.49
N THR A 76 -4.48 7.77 -1.55
CA THR A 76 -4.67 9.07 -2.22
C THR A 76 -3.95 10.19 -1.49
N TYR A 77 -4.00 10.23 -0.16
CA TYR A 77 -3.27 11.22 0.64
C TYR A 77 -1.76 11.14 0.39
N THR A 78 -1.22 9.93 0.31
CA THR A 78 0.21 9.71 0.08
C THR A 78 0.63 10.19 -1.31
N LEU A 79 -0.11 9.79 -2.35
CA LEU A 79 0.15 10.22 -3.73
C LEU A 79 0.05 11.75 -3.87
N TYR A 80 -1.02 12.34 -3.33
CA TYR A 80 -1.25 13.77 -3.39
C TYR A 80 -0.12 14.54 -2.70
N TYR A 81 0.30 14.11 -1.51
CA TYR A 81 1.43 14.73 -0.81
C TYR A 81 2.70 14.71 -1.67
N VAL A 82 3.03 13.57 -2.27
CA VAL A 82 4.24 13.45 -3.10
C VAL A 82 4.13 14.32 -4.35
N PHE A 83 3.01 14.27 -5.07
CA PHE A 83 2.85 15.03 -6.31
C PHE A 83 2.64 16.52 -6.10
N SER A 84 2.15 16.97 -4.95
CA SER A 84 2.05 18.39 -4.60
C SER A 84 3.40 19.11 -4.56
N LYS A 85 4.50 18.36 -4.42
CA LYS A 85 5.86 18.91 -4.45
C LYS A 85 6.26 19.35 -5.86
N ASP A 86 5.63 18.79 -6.89
CA ASP A 86 5.74 19.24 -8.27
C ASP A 86 4.51 20.12 -8.58
N LYS A 87 4.71 21.43 -8.76
CA LYS A 87 3.61 22.41 -8.87
C LYS A 87 2.62 22.05 -9.99
N ASN A 88 1.37 22.47 -9.80
CA ASN A 88 0.30 22.58 -10.82
C ASN A 88 -0.27 21.29 -11.45
N THR A 89 0.25 20.10 -11.14
CA THR A 89 -0.27 18.84 -11.73
C THR A 89 -0.66 17.80 -10.68
N ALA A 90 -0.68 18.18 -9.40
CA ALA A 90 -0.86 17.26 -8.27
C ALA A 90 -2.18 16.47 -8.32
N GLU A 91 -3.30 17.13 -8.66
CA GLU A 91 -4.61 16.50 -8.73
C GLU A 91 -4.66 15.44 -9.83
N MET A 92 -4.29 15.81 -11.06
CA MET A 92 -4.27 14.89 -12.21
C MET A 92 -3.25 13.76 -12.03
N ASN A 93 -2.04 14.06 -11.55
CA ASN A 93 -1.04 13.04 -11.28
C ASN A 93 -1.54 12.04 -10.24
N THR A 94 -2.21 12.52 -9.18
CA THR A 94 -2.82 11.65 -8.17
C THR A 94 -3.90 10.77 -8.77
N PHE A 95 -4.84 11.36 -9.51
CA PHE A 95 -5.94 10.63 -10.14
C PHE A 95 -5.46 9.50 -11.05
N TYR A 96 -4.55 9.79 -11.99
CA TYR A 96 -4.02 8.75 -12.88
C TYR A 96 -3.10 7.75 -12.17
N ALA A 97 -2.36 8.18 -11.14
CA ALA A 97 -1.56 7.26 -10.34
C ALA A 97 -2.42 6.25 -9.57
N LEU A 98 -3.63 6.62 -9.13
CA LEU A 98 -4.54 5.68 -8.45
C LEU A 98 -4.84 4.46 -9.31
N HIS A 99 -5.16 4.65 -10.59
CA HIS A 99 -5.41 3.54 -11.53
C HIS A 99 -4.23 2.59 -11.67
N LYS A 100 -2.99 3.07 -11.45
CA LYS A 100 -1.78 2.25 -11.54
C LYS A 100 -1.44 1.57 -10.22
N ILE A 101 -1.56 2.29 -9.10
CA ILE A 101 -1.23 1.82 -7.75
C ILE A 101 -2.24 0.79 -7.23
N ILE A 102 -3.51 0.89 -7.64
CA ILE A 102 -4.55 -0.04 -7.20
C ILE A 102 -4.45 -1.39 -7.92
N ALA A 103 -3.91 -1.43 -9.13
CA ALA A 103 -3.79 -2.67 -9.91
C ALA A 103 -3.20 -3.88 -9.14
N PRO A 104 -2.06 -3.77 -8.42
CA PRO A 104 -1.51 -4.89 -7.64
C PRO A 104 -2.33 -5.28 -6.41
N ILE A 105 -3.16 -4.39 -5.87
CA ILE A 105 -3.98 -4.64 -4.66
C ILE A 105 -5.43 -4.97 -4.99
N ARG A 106 -5.86 -4.77 -6.24
CA ARG A 106 -7.25 -4.95 -6.68
C ARG A 106 -7.86 -6.30 -6.31
N PRO A 107 -7.14 -7.43 -6.42
CA PRO A 107 -7.67 -8.73 -6.02
C PRO A 107 -7.92 -8.86 -4.50
N CYS A 108 -7.40 -7.95 -3.67
CA CYS A 108 -7.69 -7.91 -2.23
C CYS A 108 -8.93 -7.07 -1.88
N ILE A 109 -9.53 -6.39 -2.86
CA ILE A 109 -10.65 -5.47 -2.64
C ILE A 109 -11.92 -6.13 -3.19
N PRO A 110 -12.96 -6.32 -2.37
CA PRO A 110 -14.21 -6.92 -2.81
C PRO A 110 -14.92 -6.06 -3.87
N LEU A 111 -15.59 -6.72 -4.81
CA LEU A 111 -16.52 -6.10 -5.74
C LEU A 111 -17.83 -5.70 -5.06
N ASP A 112 -18.33 -6.58 -4.19
CA ASP A 112 -19.56 -6.45 -3.42
C ASP A 112 -19.44 -7.29 -2.11
N GLU A 113 -20.49 -7.29 -1.29
CA GLU A 113 -20.49 -8.00 0.01
C GLU A 113 -20.40 -9.53 -0.13
N ASP A 114 -20.76 -10.09 -1.29
CA ASP A 114 -20.80 -11.53 -1.57
C ASP A 114 -19.54 -12.03 -2.30
N ASP A 115 -18.59 -11.14 -2.61
CA ASP A 115 -17.37 -11.46 -3.35
C ASP A 115 -16.41 -12.37 -2.56
N ILE A 116 -16.35 -13.64 -2.97
CA ILE A 116 -15.44 -14.67 -2.43
C ILE A 116 -14.01 -14.60 -3.01
N GLY A 117 -13.77 -13.75 -4.00
CA GLY A 117 -12.48 -13.58 -4.66
C GLY A 117 -11.36 -13.13 -3.70
N PRO A 118 -11.54 -12.03 -2.95
CA PRO A 118 -10.51 -11.53 -2.05
C PRO A 118 -10.08 -12.53 -0.97
N PRO A 119 -10.98 -13.24 -0.25
CA PRO A 119 -10.57 -14.27 0.70
C PRO A 119 -9.68 -15.37 0.08
N SER A 120 -10.04 -15.83 -1.12
CA SER A 120 -9.27 -16.85 -1.86
C SER A 120 -7.90 -16.31 -2.29
N PHE A 121 -7.86 -15.10 -2.85
CA PHE A 121 -6.63 -14.45 -3.26
C PHE A 121 -5.68 -14.23 -2.08
N ILE A 122 -6.19 -13.73 -0.95
CA ILE A 122 -5.43 -13.49 0.27
C ILE A 122 -4.85 -14.80 0.83
N SER A 123 -5.63 -15.89 0.80
CA SER A 123 -5.15 -17.22 1.19
C SER A 123 -4.00 -17.70 0.31
N ASN A 124 -4.13 -17.56 -1.00
CA ASN A 124 -3.09 -17.95 -1.95
C ASN A 124 -1.83 -17.07 -1.84
N LEU A 125 -1.99 -15.76 -1.69
CA LEU A 125 -0.89 -14.83 -1.47
C LEU A 125 -0.13 -15.17 -0.18
N SER A 126 -0.84 -15.51 0.90
CA SER A 126 -0.23 -15.90 2.17
C SER A 126 0.64 -17.15 2.00
N LYS A 127 0.17 -18.14 1.24
CA LYS A 127 0.96 -19.35 0.90
C LYS A 127 2.19 -19.02 0.06
N VAL A 128 2.07 -18.12 -0.93
CA VAL A 128 3.22 -17.68 -1.74
C VAL A 128 4.28 -16.99 -0.87
N ILE A 129 3.87 -16.16 0.08
CA ILE A 129 4.80 -15.52 1.04
C ILE A 129 5.48 -16.59 1.90
N ILE A 130 4.73 -17.55 2.44
CA ILE A 130 5.28 -18.66 3.25
C ILE A 130 6.29 -19.48 2.44
N LEU A 131 5.99 -19.81 1.18
CA LEU A 131 6.90 -20.51 0.28
C LEU A 131 8.20 -19.73 0.04
N LYS A 132 8.13 -18.41 -0.18
CA LYS A 132 9.35 -17.59 -0.29
C LYS A 132 10.15 -17.54 1.01
N ILE A 133 9.48 -17.55 2.17
CA ILE A 133 10.17 -17.62 3.46
C ILE A 133 10.86 -18.98 3.62
N SER A 134 10.24 -20.08 3.18
CA SER A 134 10.82 -21.41 3.30
C SER A 134 12.09 -21.62 2.48
N GLU A 135 12.27 -20.85 1.39
CA GLU A 135 13.53 -20.81 0.63
C GLU A 135 14.71 -20.30 1.47
N GLU A 136 14.47 -19.40 2.44
CA GLU A 136 15.51 -18.83 3.30
C GLU A 136 15.56 -19.49 4.69
N LYS A 137 14.39 -19.85 5.25
CA LYS A 137 14.20 -20.33 6.63
C LYS A 137 12.97 -21.26 6.73
N ILE A 138 13.19 -22.56 6.58
CA ILE A 138 12.12 -23.56 6.62
C ILE A 138 11.37 -23.59 7.97
N ASP A 139 12.10 -23.61 9.10
CA ASP A 139 11.50 -23.66 10.44
C ASP A 139 10.58 -22.44 10.72
N LEU A 140 10.98 -21.26 10.22
CA LEU A 140 10.18 -20.05 10.34
C LEU A 140 8.89 -20.14 9.49
N ALA A 141 9.00 -20.67 8.28
CA ALA A 141 7.87 -20.83 7.37
C ALA A 141 6.84 -21.82 7.94
N GLU A 142 7.29 -22.95 8.49
CA GLU A 142 6.43 -23.91 9.19
C GLU A 142 5.73 -23.25 10.37
N LYS A 143 6.47 -22.51 11.21
CA LYS A 143 5.89 -21.81 12.35
C LYS A 143 4.85 -20.77 11.95
N LEU A 144 5.13 -20.01 10.89
CA LEU A 144 4.20 -19.02 10.35
C LEU A 144 2.92 -19.66 9.79
N ASN A 145 3.05 -20.82 9.14
CA ASN A 145 1.94 -21.57 8.59
C ASN A 145 1.05 -22.16 9.70
N GLU A 146 1.65 -22.73 10.75
CA GLU A 146 0.91 -23.22 11.93
C GLU A 146 0.09 -22.12 12.61
N LEU A 147 0.65 -20.91 12.70
CA LEU A 147 0.01 -19.79 13.39
C LEU A 147 -1.00 -19.01 12.52
N ASP A 148 -1.07 -19.27 11.21
CA ASP A 148 -1.86 -18.54 10.21
C ASP A 148 -1.73 -17.00 10.29
N ILE A 149 -0.60 -16.48 10.79
CA ILE A 149 -0.47 -15.02 11.03
C ILE A 149 -0.21 -14.24 9.75
N VAL A 150 0.37 -14.86 8.72
CA VAL A 150 0.70 -14.17 7.45
C VAL A 150 -0.57 -13.58 6.84
N LYS A 151 -1.66 -14.35 6.86
CA LYS A 151 -2.98 -13.93 6.37
C LYS A 151 -3.49 -12.68 7.08
N ILE A 152 -3.34 -12.62 8.41
CA ILE A 152 -3.74 -11.46 9.22
C ILE A 152 -3.03 -10.19 8.73
N PHE A 153 -1.73 -10.26 8.51
CA PHE A 153 -0.95 -9.11 8.04
C PHE A 153 -1.23 -8.77 6.57
N VAL A 154 -1.53 -9.75 5.71
CA VAL A 154 -1.97 -9.48 4.34
C VAL A 154 -3.27 -8.70 4.34
N VAL A 155 -4.28 -9.13 5.10
CA VAL A 155 -5.57 -8.40 5.23
C VAL A 155 -5.36 -6.99 5.77
N GLN A 156 -4.50 -6.83 6.78
CA GLN A 156 -4.27 -5.53 7.41
C GLN A 156 -3.48 -4.54 6.55
N GLY A 157 -2.52 -5.02 5.75
CA GLY A 157 -1.58 -4.17 5.03
C GLY A 157 -1.92 -3.97 3.57
N MET A 158 -2.34 -5.03 2.89
CA MET A 158 -2.41 -5.05 1.43
C MET A 158 -3.46 -4.07 0.86
N PRO A 159 -4.69 -3.95 1.40
CA PRO A 159 -5.69 -3.04 0.85
C PRO A 159 -5.23 -1.57 0.83
N ALA A 160 -4.39 -1.13 1.76
CA ALA A 160 -3.86 0.23 1.79
C ALA A 160 -2.42 0.32 1.27
N LEU A 161 -1.87 -0.76 0.69
CA LEU A 161 -0.46 -0.88 0.30
C LEU A 161 0.49 -0.42 1.44
N PHE A 162 0.19 -0.85 2.66
CA PHE A 162 0.88 -0.51 3.91
C PHE A 162 0.84 0.97 4.30
N ALA A 163 0.08 1.82 3.62
CA ALA A 163 0.00 3.24 3.96
C ALA A 163 -0.70 3.49 5.31
N ASN A 164 -1.53 2.54 5.76
CA ASN A 164 -2.12 2.52 7.10
C ASN A 164 -1.17 1.97 8.19
N TRP A 165 -0.01 1.43 7.80
CA TRP A 165 0.91 0.82 8.73
C TRP A 165 1.89 1.78 9.38
N TYR A 166 2.22 2.85 8.66
CA TYR A 166 3.34 3.72 8.96
C TYR A 166 2.92 5.19 8.85
N ASP A 167 3.74 6.07 9.42
CA ASP A 167 3.64 7.51 9.16
C ASP A 167 3.93 7.83 7.69
N LEU A 168 3.52 9.01 7.24
CA LEU A 168 3.60 9.40 5.84
C LEU A 168 5.02 9.32 5.26
N ASP A 169 6.04 9.75 6.01
CA ASP A 169 7.41 9.75 5.51
C ASP A 169 7.91 8.32 5.33
N SER A 170 7.63 7.45 6.30
CA SER A 170 7.92 6.00 6.19
C SER A 170 7.20 5.34 5.01
N VAL A 171 5.92 5.68 4.77
CA VAL A 171 5.17 5.18 3.60
C VAL A 171 5.84 5.61 2.29
N ILE A 172 6.28 6.86 2.18
CA ILE A 172 6.98 7.36 0.97
C ILE A 172 8.26 6.57 0.72
N HIS A 173 9.04 6.26 1.77
CA HIS A 173 10.26 5.47 1.63
C HIS A 173 9.97 4.02 1.20
N LEU A 174 8.93 3.41 1.75
CA LEU A 174 8.49 2.08 1.37
C LEU A 174 8.00 2.05 -0.09
N TRP A 175 7.16 3.00 -0.47
CA TRP A 175 6.62 3.09 -1.82
C TRP A 175 7.68 3.42 -2.87
N ASP A 176 8.77 4.10 -2.51
CA ASP A 176 9.90 4.27 -3.42
C ASP A 176 10.55 2.94 -3.85
N TYR A 177 10.49 1.93 -2.98
CA TYR A 177 10.86 0.55 -3.28
C TYR A 177 9.75 -0.20 -4.03
N ILE A 178 8.49 -0.13 -3.56
CA ILE A 178 7.36 -0.88 -4.14
C ILE A 178 7.02 -0.43 -5.56
N ILE A 179 6.89 0.88 -5.80
CA ILE A 179 6.44 1.42 -7.08
C ILE A 179 7.45 1.04 -8.17
N ASP A 180 6.96 0.51 -9.28
CA ASP A 180 7.76 0.04 -10.41
C ASP A 180 6.98 0.21 -11.73
N THR A 181 7.58 -0.18 -12.85
CA THR A 181 7.03 0.10 -14.19
C THR A 181 5.79 -0.72 -14.56
N THR A 182 5.55 -1.84 -13.89
CA THR A 182 4.42 -2.74 -14.16
C THR A 182 3.76 -3.19 -12.87
N ALA A 183 2.46 -3.52 -12.94
CA ALA A 183 1.72 -4.05 -11.79
C ALA A 183 2.33 -5.35 -11.26
N VAL A 184 2.83 -6.22 -12.16
CA VAL A 184 3.53 -7.47 -11.79
C VAL A 184 4.76 -7.18 -10.94
N LYS A 185 5.64 -6.26 -11.37
CA LYS A 185 6.83 -5.90 -10.59
C LYS A 185 6.48 -5.25 -9.25
N MET A 186 5.42 -4.42 -9.21
CA MET A 186 4.94 -3.85 -7.96
C MET A 186 4.46 -4.96 -7.00
N PHE A 187 3.72 -5.93 -7.52
CA PHE A 187 3.26 -7.09 -6.76
C PHE A 187 4.43 -7.95 -6.25
N ASP A 188 5.45 -8.17 -7.08
CA ASP A 188 6.68 -8.87 -6.66
C ASP A 188 7.39 -8.13 -5.52
N ASN A 189 7.54 -6.80 -5.63
CA ASN A 189 8.13 -5.97 -4.58
C ASN A 189 7.30 -6.04 -3.28
N VAL A 190 5.97 -6.14 -3.36
CA VAL A 190 5.10 -6.34 -2.19
C VAL A 190 5.38 -7.69 -1.53
N ILE A 191 5.46 -8.77 -2.31
CA ILE A 191 5.77 -10.10 -1.76
C ILE A 191 7.15 -10.10 -1.12
N GLU A 192 8.16 -9.51 -1.78
CA GLU A 192 9.50 -9.36 -1.23
C GLU A 192 9.48 -8.57 0.08
N PHE A 193 8.68 -7.50 0.17
CA PHE A 193 8.51 -6.74 1.40
C PHE A 193 7.90 -7.59 2.53
N PHE A 194 6.80 -8.31 2.28
CA PHE A 194 6.21 -9.20 3.29
C PHE A 194 7.22 -10.27 3.75
N THR A 195 7.93 -10.87 2.81
CA THR A 195 8.96 -11.91 3.09
C THR A 195 10.05 -11.34 4.00
N ALA A 196 10.62 -10.19 3.64
CA ALA A 196 11.65 -9.53 4.45
C ALA A 196 11.10 -9.03 5.80
N TYR A 197 9.84 -8.59 5.84
CA TYR A 197 9.17 -8.22 7.08
C TYR A 197 9.17 -9.40 8.06
N PHE A 198 8.63 -10.56 7.67
CA PHE A 198 8.59 -11.73 8.57
C PHE A 198 9.98 -12.24 8.95
N LEU A 199 10.92 -12.29 8.00
CA LEU A 199 12.31 -12.65 8.29
C LEU A 199 12.95 -11.71 9.32
N SER A 200 12.67 -10.40 9.26
CA SER A 200 13.20 -9.44 10.24
C SER A 200 12.69 -9.66 11.66
N TYR A 201 11.58 -10.39 11.81
CA TYR A 201 10.97 -10.76 13.08
C TYR A 201 11.19 -12.24 13.45
N GLU A 202 12.09 -12.97 12.76
CA GLU A 202 12.38 -14.41 13.01
C GLU A 202 12.55 -14.70 14.51
N LYS A 203 13.44 -13.97 15.19
CA LYS A 203 13.71 -14.18 16.63
C LYS A 203 12.46 -13.98 17.49
N ILE A 204 11.54 -13.12 17.10
CA ILE A 204 10.30 -12.90 17.84
C ILE A 204 9.31 -14.04 17.57
N ILE A 205 9.14 -14.42 16.31
CA ILE A 205 8.19 -15.46 15.90
C ILE A 205 8.59 -16.83 16.47
N MET A 206 9.88 -17.13 16.54
CA MET A 206 10.37 -18.44 17.01
C MET A 206 10.34 -18.60 18.54
N ASN A 207 10.37 -17.51 19.31
CA ASN A 207 10.60 -17.58 20.76
C ASN A 207 9.40 -17.13 21.63
N PHE A 208 8.32 -16.63 21.04
CA PHE A 208 7.18 -16.10 21.77
C PHE A 208 5.87 -16.81 21.43
N GLN A 209 4.86 -16.64 22.28
CA GLN A 209 3.49 -17.09 22.02
C GLN A 209 2.75 -16.13 21.10
N LEU A 210 1.68 -16.60 20.45
CA LEU A 210 0.94 -15.91 19.40
C LEU A 210 0.55 -14.48 19.78
N GLU A 211 -0.02 -14.26 20.97
CA GLU A 211 -0.47 -12.96 21.43
C GLU A 211 0.68 -11.96 21.48
N LYS A 212 1.83 -12.41 21.98
CA LYS A 212 3.03 -11.58 22.09
C LYS A 212 3.66 -11.33 20.73
N ILE A 213 3.65 -12.33 19.83
CA ILE A 213 4.08 -12.17 18.44
C ILE A 213 3.24 -11.08 17.77
N LEU A 214 1.91 -11.18 17.81
CA LEU A 214 1.01 -10.21 17.19
C LEU A 214 1.25 -8.80 17.73
N GLN A 215 1.38 -8.64 19.05
CA GLN A 215 1.69 -7.35 19.68
C GLN A 215 3.01 -6.76 19.16
N LEU A 216 4.07 -7.58 19.10
CA LEU A 216 5.40 -7.11 18.71
C LEU A 216 5.51 -6.81 17.21
N LEU A 217 4.90 -7.63 16.35
CA LEU A 217 4.86 -7.35 14.92
C LEU A 217 4.05 -6.08 14.64
N GLN A 218 2.92 -5.84 15.33
CA GLN A 218 2.13 -4.61 15.16
C GLN A 218 2.91 -3.32 15.47
N SER A 219 4.00 -3.39 16.25
CA SER A 219 4.87 -2.22 16.50
C SER A 219 5.57 -1.69 15.25
N ARG A 220 5.79 -2.54 14.23
CA ARG A 220 6.30 -2.18 12.89
C ARG A 220 7.60 -1.34 12.90
N THR A 221 8.43 -1.48 13.92
CA THR A 221 9.62 -0.63 14.14
C THR A 221 10.80 -0.89 13.19
N ASN A 222 10.78 -1.96 12.39
CA ASN A 222 11.93 -2.44 11.63
C ASN A 222 12.02 -1.95 10.17
N LEU A 223 11.15 -1.02 9.72
CA LEU A 223 11.05 -0.65 8.30
C LEU A 223 12.40 -0.23 7.67
N GLY A 224 13.18 0.61 8.35
CA GLY A 224 14.47 1.08 7.82
C GLY A 224 15.46 -0.07 7.53
N LYS A 225 15.53 -1.06 8.43
CA LYS A 225 16.38 -2.25 8.27
C LYS A 225 15.88 -3.14 7.13
N ILE A 226 14.57 -3.36 7.05
CA ILE A 226 13.93 -4.13 5.98
C ILE A 226 14.26 -3.52 4.61
N LEU A 227 14.06 -2.20 4.46
CA LEU A 227 14.33 -1.51 3.19
C LEU A 227 15.80 -1.54 2.80
N GLN A 228 16.73 -1.50 3.75
CA GLN A 228 18.16 -1.63 3.48
C GLN A 228 18.49 -3.02 2.90
N GLN A 229 17.95 -4.08 3.50
CA GLN A 229 18.13 -5.45 3.03
C GLN A 229 17.55 -5.67 1.63
N LEU A 230 16.35 -5.15 1.39
CA LEU A 230 15.67 -5.27 0.09
C LEU A 230 16.41 -4.54 -1.03
N LYS A 231 16.91 -3.33 -0.76
CA LYS A 231 17.74 -2.58 -1.72
C LYS A 231 19.03 -3.32 -2.06
N TYR A 232 19.66 -3.93 -1.07
CA TYR A 232 20.84 -4.77 -1.30
C TYR A 232 20.50 -5.96 -2.19
N LYS A 233 19.47 -6.77 -1.87
CA LYS A 233 19.04 -7.90 -2.71
C LYS A 233 18.73 -7.48 -4.15
N LYS A 234 18.04 -6.34 -4.36
CA LYS A 234 17.70 -5.84 -5.71
C LYS A 234 18.94 -5.39 -6.52
N TYR A 235 20.01 -4.93 -5.87
CA TYR A 235 21.25 -4.58 -6.55
C TYR A 235 21.95 -5.82 -7.14
N TYR A 236 22.03 -6.92 -6.39
CA TYR A 236 22.72 -8.14 -6.82
C TYR A 236 21.90 -9.06 -7.72
N LYS A 237 20.56 -8.93 -7.77
CA LYS A 237 19.72 -9.63 -8.77
C LYS A 237 19.86 -9.06 -10.20
N ASN A 238 20.47 -7.89 -10.35
CA ASN A 238 20.61 -7.19 -11.64
C ASN A 238 22.07 -7.19 -12.16
N ILE A 239 22.95 -8.00 -11.57
CA ILE A 239 24.32 -8.30 -12.02
C ILE A 239 24.33 -9.75 -12.49
#